data_AF-A0ABD1T7D8-F1
#
_entry.id   AF-A0ABD1T7D8-F1
#
_cell.length_a   1.000
_cell.length_b   1.000
_cell.length_c   1.000
_cell.angle_alpha   90.00
_cell.angle_beta   90.00
_cell.angle_gamma   90.00
#
_symmetry.space_group_name_H-M   'P 1'
#
loop_
_entity.id
_entity.type
_entity.pdbx_description
1 polymer ?
#
loop_
_entity_poly.entity_id
_entity_poly.type
_entity_poly.pdbx_seq_one_letter_code
_entity_poly.pdbx_strand_id
1 'polypeptide(L)'
;MKWAISMDLWRLTKYLLDLLALHTERMKSPLWIAVFYFGEFVSDDQGKWNWKRGDSHVLDGLEIVTEISYKELYSKLLDLCNVDYSLHELVMRFLLPSDAMFLEPIHITLDKHVHWYVGLNKQGQPRPICITPVSKGLALVNDKTDAVELGELELEIEMETLSFNNVQSQGNDYWQDLEILS
;
A
#
# COMPACT_ATOMS: atom_id res chain seq x y z
N MET A 1 26.35 13.74 48.93
CA MET A 1 26.44 12.73 47.85
C MET A 1 25.08 12.43 47.19
N LYS A 2 24.21 13.44 46.95
CA LYS A 2 22.88 13.28 46.31
C LYS A 2 22.76 13.92 44.92
N TRP A 3 23.73 14.74 44.52
CA TRP A 3 23.70 15.51 43.27
C TRP A 3 24.21 14.74 42.04
N ALA A 4 25.00 13.67 42.23
CA ALA A 4 25.56 12.88 41.13
C ALA A 4 24.48 12.09 40.37
N ILE A 5 23.51 11.52 41.08
CA ILE A 5 22.42 10.71 40.49
C ILE A 5 21.50 11.56 39.58
N SER A 6 21.36 12.85 39.88
CA SER A 6 20.52 13.78 39.09
C SER A 6 21.13 14.14 37.73
N MET A 7 22.46 14.19 37.62
CA MET A 7 23.12 14.53 36.34
C MET A 7 23.07 13.37 35.34
N ASP A 8 23.15 12.14 35.83
CA ASP A 8 23.12 10.95 34.97
C ASP A 8 21.73 10.69 34.38
N LEU A 9 20.67 10.97 35.14
CA LEU A 9 19.29 10.81 34.65
C LEU A 9 18.98 11.77 33.49
N TRP A 10 19.44 13.03 33.56
CA TRP A 10 19.23 14.00 32.49
C TRP A 10 20.00 13.67 31.21
N ARG A 11 21.21 13.10 31.33
CA ARG A 11 21.99 12.64 30.17
C ARG A 11 21.35 11.45 29.49
N LEU A 12 20.82 10.50 30.27
CA LEU A 12 20.08 9.35 29.74
C LEU A 12 18.78 9.77 29.04
N THR A 13 17.99 10.67 29.63
CA THR A 13 16.76 11.15 28.99
C THR A 13 17.06 11.93 27.72
N LYS A 14 18.09 12.78 27.72
CA LYS A 14 18.53 13.48 26.51
C LYS A 14 18.96 12.49 25.42
N TYR A 15 19.78 11.50 25.75
CA TYR A 15 20.22 10.48 24.79
C TYR A 15 19.05 9.68 24.20
N LEU A 16 18.06 9.30 25.02
CA LEU A 16 16.85 8.63 24.55
C LEU A 16 16.00 9.53 23.64
N LEU A 17 15.87 10.81 23.97
CA LEU A 17 15.17 11.78 23.11
C LEU A 17 15.89 12.00 21.79
N ASP A 18 17.22 12.10 21.80
CA ASP A 18 18.03 12.25 20.59
C ASP A 18 17.93 10.98 19.71
N LEU A 19 17.92 9.78 20.32
CA LEU A 19 17.68 8.52 19.60
C LEU A 19 16.28 8.44 19.01
N LEU A 20 15.25 8.86 19.76
CA LEU A 20 13.87 8.92 19.27
C LEU A 20 13.73 9.93 18.13
N ALA A 21 14.35 11.10 18.24
CA ALA A 21 14.35 12.12 17.20
C ALA A 21 15.04 11.60 15.93
N LEU A 22 16.22 10.99 16.05
CA LEU A 22 16.93 10.39 14.93
C LEU A 22 16.12 9.27 14.27
N HIS A 23 15.45 8.43 15.07
CA HIS A 23 14.58 7.38 14.55
C HIS A 23 13.38 7.97 13.80
N THR A 24 12.76 9.02 14.36
CA THR A 24 11.65 9.75 13.75
C THR A 24 12.05 10.43 12.44
N GLU A 25 13.24 11.05 12.38
CA GLU A 25 13.75 11.67 11.15
C GLU A 25 14.04 10.63 10.07
N ARG A 26 14.61 9.48 10.45
CA ARG A 26 14.85 8.37 9.51
C ARG A 26 13.55 7.75 8.99
N MET A 27 12.45 7.85 9.75
CA MET A 27 11.11 7.47 9.28
C MET A 27 10.45 8.55 8.40
N LYS A 28 11.00 9.75 8.30
CA LYS A 28 10.44 10.83 7.46
C LYS A 28 11.17 11.05 6.14
N SER A 29 12.20 10.26 5.83
CA SER A 29 12.91 10.36 4.56
C SER A 29 11.95 10.12 3.38
N PRO A 30 11.89 11.02 2.38
CA PRO A 30 11.07 10.78 1.21
C PRO A 30 11.52 9.52 0.47
N LEU A 31 10.55 8.81 -0.09
CA LEU A 31 10.75 7.61 -0.90
C LEU A 31 10.24 7.90 -2.31
N TRP A 32 11.09 7.67 -3.31
CA TRP A 32 10.71 7.74 -4.71
C TRP A 32 10.20 6.39 -5.19
N ILE A 33 8.96 6.36 -5.69
CA ILE A 33 8.34 5.15 -6.22
C ILE A 33 8.08 5.31 -7.72
N ALA A 34 8.34 4.26 -8.49
CA ALA A 34 8.01 4.23 -9.91
C ALA A 34 6.51 3.91 -10.08
N VAL A 35 5.82 4.63 -10.96
CA VAL A 35 4.40 4.43 -11.25
C VAL A 35 4.22 4.02 -12.71
N PHE A 36 3.59 2.88 -12.94
CA PHE A 36 3.33 2.35 -14.28
C PHE A 36 1.85 2.36 -14.60
N TYR A 37 1.51 3.02 -15.70
CA TYR A 37 0.15 3.10 -16.20
C TYR A 37 -0.17 1.89 -17.08
N PHE A 38 -1.28 1.20 -16.82
CA PHE A 38 -1.67 -0.04 -17.53
C PHE A 38 -0.58 -1.13 -17.54
N GLY A 39 0.11 -1.32 -16.41
CA GLY A 39 1.06 -2.42 -16.26
C GLY A 39 0.36 -3.78 -16.40
N GLU A 40 0.83 -4.61 -17.33
CA GLU A 40 0.35 -5.98 -17.49
C GLU A 40 1.14 -6.92 -16.58
N PHE A 41 0.42 -7.80 -15.89
CA PHE A 41 1.02 -8.88 -15.10
C PHE A 41 0.80 -10.19 -15.84
N VAL A 42 1.88 -10.94 -16.03
CA VAL A 42 1.86 -12.20 -16.78
C VAL A 42 2.55 -13.25 -15.94
N SER A 43 1.90 -14.40 -15.71
CA SER A 43 2.58 -15.55 -15.14
C SER A 43 3.31 -16.31 -16.25
N ASP A 44 4.53 -16.77 -15.97
CA ASP A 44 5.22 -17.69 -16.87
C ASP A 44 4.70 -19.13 -16.71
N ASP A 45 5.26 -20.06 -17.48
CA ASP A 45 4.93 -21.49 -17.45
C ASP A 45 5.22 -22.14 -16.08
N GLN A 46 6.03 -21.47 -15.26
CA GLN A 46 6.34 -21.85 -13.88
C GLN A 46 5.46 -21.08 -12.89
N GLY A 47 4.38 -20.43 -13.32
CA GLY A 47 3.45 -19.67 -12.48
C GLY A 47 4.09 -18.50 -11.72
N LYS A 48 5.28 -18.06 -12.12
CA LYS A 48 5.93 -16.89 -11.55
C LYS A 48 5.41 -15.64 -12.24
N TRP A 49 4.90 -14.73 -11.44
CA TRP A 49 4.36 -13.47 -11.92
C TRP A 49 5.47 -12.49 -12.23
N ASN A 50 5.45 -11.97 -13.45
CA ASN A 50 6.31 -10.91 -13.90
C ASN A 50 5.45 -9.75 -14.38
N TRP A 51 6.00 -8.54 -14.30
CA TRP A 51 5.38 -7.39 -14.95
C TRP A 51 5.96 -7.28 -16.36
N LYS A 52 5.08 -7.01 -17.32
CA LYS A 52 5.49 -6.67 -18.68
C LYS A 52 5.29 -5.18 -18.86
N ARG A 53 6.35 -4.50 -19.28
CA ARG A 53 6.27 -3.16 -19.85
C ARG A 53 5.60 -3.29 -21.22
N GLY A 54 4.27 -3.34 -21.26
CA GLY A 54 3.53 -3.29 -22.53
C GLY A 54 3.73 -1.93 -23.21
N ASP A 55 2.69 -1.41 -23.87
CA ASP A 55 2.59 0.01 -24.29
C ASP A 55 2.45 0.96 -23.08
N SER A 56 2.83 0.50 -21.88
CA SER A 56 2.69 1.23 -20.64
C SER A 56 3.59 2.46 -20.63
N HIS A 57 2.94 3.62 -20.60
CA HIS A 57 3.62 4.88 -20.32
C HIS A 57 4.11 4.84 -18.87
N VAL A 58 5.42 4.96 -18.70
CA VAL A 58 5.99 5.23 -17.38
C VAL A 58 5.60 6.65 -17.03
N LEU A 59 4.77 6.79 -16.00
CA LEU A 59 4.54 8.09 -15.39
C LEU A 59 5.79 8.46 -14.59
N ASP A 60 6.04 9.76 -14.45
CA ASP A 60 7.13 10.26 -13.63
C ASP A 60 7.09 9.61 -12.23
N GLY A 61 8.28 9.44 -11.63
CA GLY A 61 8.37 8.91 -10.27
C GLY A 61 7.55 9.76 -9.31
N LEU A 62 6.85 9.10 -8.37
CA LEU A 62 6.09 9.78 -7.32
C LEU A 62 6.93 9.80 -6.05
N GLU A 63 7.17 11.00 -5.52
CA GLU A 63 7.78 11.16 -4.19
C GLU A 63 6.70 11.03 -3.11
N ILE A 64 6.89 10.09 -2.19
CA ILE A 64 6.00 9.84 -1.06
C ILE A 64 6.75 9.94 0.27
N VAL A 65 6.05 10.39 1.31
CA VAL A 65 6.53 10.21 2.69
C VAL A 65 6.31 8.76 3.12
N THR A 66 7.12 8.25 4.04
CA THR A 66 7.05 6.81 4.33
C THR A 66 5.88 6.41 5.25
N GLU A 67 5.26 7.38 5.92
CA GLU A 67 4.05 7.21 6.73
C GLU A 67 2.79 7.63 5.94
N ILE A 68 2.76 7.33 4.63
CA ILE A 68 1.63 7.69 3.77
C ILE A 68 0.45 6.74 3.97
N SER A 69 -0.76 7.30 4.08
CA SER A 69 -2.00 6.50 4.11
C SER A 69 -2.41 6.04 2.71
N TYR A 70 -3.26 5.01 2.64
CA TYR A 70 -3.91 4.57 1.42
C TYR A 70 -4.64 5.72 0.72
N LYS A 71 -5.44 6.48 1.47
CA LYS A 71 -6.22 7.59 0.91
C LYS A 71 -5.32 8.66 0.30
N GLU A 72 -4.22 8.98 0.97
CA GLU A 72 -3.25 9.97 0.50
C GLU A 72 -2.48 9.47 -0.74
N LEU A 73 -2.00 8.22 -0.72
CA LEU A 73 -1.33 7.61 -1.87
C LEU A 73 -2.26 7.56 -3.08
N TYR A 74 -3.51 7.13 -2.87
CA TYR A 74 -4.53 7.07 -3.91
C TYR A 74 -4.81 8.44 -4.51
N SER A 75 -4.96 9.48 -3.68
CA SER A 75 -5.15 10.86 -4.15
C SER A 75 -3.98 11.35 -5.00
N LYS A 76 -2.73 11.14 -4.52
CA LYS A 76 -1.53 11.53 -5.27
C LYS A 76 -1.42 10.82 -6.61
N LEU A 77 -1.81 9.54 -6.67
CA LEU A 77 -1.82 8.77 -7.91
C LEU A 77 -2.92 9.23 -8.87
N LEU A 78 -4.11 9.58 -8.37
CA LEU A 78 -5.16 10.20 -9.20
C LEU A 78 -4.65 11.50 -9.84
N ASP A 79 -4.04 12.37 -9.04
CA ASP A 79 -3.50 13.65 -9.51
C ASP A 79 -2.39 13.43 -10.55
N LEU A 80 -1.48 12.48 -10.29
CA LEU A 80 -0.39 12.13 -11.21
C LEU A 80 -0.90 11.63 -12.57
N CYS A 81 -2.03 10.92 -12.58
CA CYS A 81 -2.57 10.30 -13.80
C CYS A 81 -3.53 11.19 -14.55
N ASN A 82 -3.94 12.32 -13.96
CA ASN A 82 -4.98 13.19 -14.49
C ASN A 82 -6.26 12.41 -14.85
N VAL A 83 -6.63 11.44 -13.99
CA VAL A 83 -7.80 10.57 -14.19
C VAL A 83 -9.02 11.23 -13.57
N ASP A 84 -10.10 11.33 -14.35
CA ASP A 84 -11.38 11.82 -13.85
C ASP A 84 -11.99 10.82 -12.86
N TYR A 85 -11.89 11.14 -11.58
CA TYR A 85 -12.39 10.32 -10.48
C TYR A 85 -13.91 10.21 -10.44
N SER A 86 -14.65 11.06 -11.17
CA SER A 86 -16.11 10.93 -11.28
C SER A 86 -16.49 9.74 -12.14
N LEU A 87 -15.68 9.42 -13.15
CA LEU A 87 -15.94 8.37 -14.13
C LEU A 87 -15.11 7.10 -13.87
N HIS A 88 -13.98 7.20 -13.20
CA HIS A 88 -13.04 6.09 -13.02
C HIS A 88 -12.59 5.92 -11.57
N GLU A 89 -12.29 4.67 -11.21
CA GLU A 89 -11.53 4.30 -10.02
C GLU A 89 -10.15 3.79 -10.42
N LEU A 90 -9.15 3.94 -9.55
CA LEU A 90 -7.81 3.41 -9.79
C LEU A 90 -7.64 2.07 -9.07
N VAL A 91 -7.33 1.03 -9.82
CA VAL A 91 -6.84 -0.22 -9.24
C VAL A 91 -5.33 -0.15 -9.13
N MET A 92 -4.80 -0.27 -7.91
CA MET A 92 -3.37 -0.21 -7.61
C MET A 92 -2.84 -1.60 -7.28
N ARG A 93 -1.75 -2.02 -7.92
CA ARG A 93 -1.15 -3.34 -7.74
C ARG A 93 0.37 -3.28 -7.69
N PHE A 94 1.00 -4.21 -6.98
CA PHE A 94 2.46 -4.40 -7.00
C PHE A 94 2.83 -5.88 -6.94
N LEU A 95 4.06 -6.20 -7.35
CA LEU A 95 4.61 -7.55 -7.27
C LEU A 95 5.45 -7.74 -6.00
N LEU A 96 5.29 -8.90 -5.38
CA LEU A 96 6.17 -9.36 -4.33
C LEU A 96 7.56 -9.77 -4.89
N PRO A 97 8.59 -9.84 -4.04
CA PRO A 97 9.87 -10.38 -4.44
C PRO A 97 9.76 -11.78 -5.03
N SER A 98 10.50 -12.01 -6.12
CA SER A 98 10.49 -13.24 -6.92
C SER A 98 10.78 -14.52 -6.16
N ASP A 99 11.37 -14.38 -4.98
CA ASP A 99 11.90 -15.45 -4.15
C ASP A 99 10.78 -16.02 -3.27
N ALA A 100 9.65 -15.31 -3.19
CA ALA A 100 8.46 -15.64 -2.44
C ALA A 100 7.31 -16.05 -3.39
N MET A 101 7.36 -17.27 -3.91
CA MET A 101 6.22 -18.03 -4.45
C MET A 101 5.41 -17.45 -5.64
N PHE A 102 4.56 -18.32 -6.20
CA PHE A 102 3.56 -18.15 -7.27
C PHE A 102 2.43 -17.15 -6.93
N LEU A 103 2.75 -16.09 -6.20
CA LEU A 103 1.75 -15.15 -5.69
C LEU A 103 1.39 -14.14 -6.77
N GLU A 104 0.08 -14.04 -7.02
CA GLU A 104 -0.49 -13.03 -7.89
C GLU A 104 -0.14 -11.61 -7.41
N PRO A 105 -0.14 -10.60 -8.30
CA PRO A 105 0.07 -9.21 -7.92
C PRO A 105 -0.88 -8.78 -6.80
N ILE A 106 -0.33 -8.14 -5.77
CA ILE A 106 -1.08 -7.72 -4.59
C ILE A 106 -1.83 -6.44 -4.90
N HIS A 107 -3.15 -6.45 -4.66
CA HIS A 107 -3.99 -5.27 -4.73
C HIS A 107 -3.79 -4.38 -3.50
N ILE A 108 -3.47 -3.11 -3.70
CA ILE A 108 -3.40 -2.12 -2.63
C ILE A 108 -4.82 -1.56 -2.44
N THR A 109 -5.45 -1.87 -1.30
CA THR A 109 -6.83 -1.44 -0.99
C THR A 109 -6.97 -0.86 0.42
N LEU A 110 -5.93 -1.00 1.26
CA LEU A 110 -5.94 -0.68 2.68
C LEU A 110 -4.56 -0.16 3.11
N ASP A 111 -4.51 0.58 4.22
CA ASP A 111 -3.26 1.12 4.78
C ASP A 111 -2.20 0.05 5.03
N LYS A 112 -2.59 -1.14 5.50
CA LYS A 112 -1.65 -2.24 5.74
C LYS A 112 -0.91 -2.67 4.47
N HIS A 113 -1.54 -2.61 3.29
CA HIS A 113 -0.89 -2.94 2.02
C HIS A 113 0.10 -1.85 1.61
N VAL A 114 -0.23 -0.59 1.88
CA VAL A 114 0.67 0.55 1.66
C VAL A 114 1.90 0.44 2.56
N HIS A 115 1.71 0.18 3.85
CA HIS A 115 2.81 -0.01 4.79
C HIS A 115 3.74 -1.15 4.36
N TRP A 116 3.16 -2.26 3.90
CA TRP A 116 3.94 -3.37 3.38
C TRP A 116 4.72 -2.98 2.11
N TYR A 117 4.06 -2.35 1.14
CA TYR A 117 4.69 -1.88 -0.09
C TYR A 117 5.84 -0.88 0.17
N VAL A 118 5.63 0.10 1.04
CA VAL A 118 6.66 1.07 1.45
C VAL A 118 7.81 0.35 2.16
N GLY A 119 7.51 -0.62 3.03
CA GLY A 119 8.49 -1.46 3.70
C GLY A 119 9.40 -2.21 2.71
N LEU A 120 8.82 -2.80 1.66
CA LEU A 120 9.57 -3.50 0.61
C LEU A 120 10.50 -2.54 -0.16
N ASN A 121 10.02 -1.35 -0.51
CA ASN A 121 10.83 -0.37 -1.24
C ASN A 121 11.98 0.20 -0.40
N LYS A 122 11.80 0.32 0.93
CA LYS A 122 12.85 0.72 1.87
C LYS A 122 14.00 -0.29 1.97
N GLN A 123 13.75 -1.57 1.67
CA GLN A 123 14.76 -2.63 1.73
C GLN A 123 15.73 -2.61 0.53
N GLY A 124 15.67 -1.59 -0.33
CA GLY A 124 16.60 -1.40 -1.44
C GLY A 124 16.23 -2.16 -2.71
N GLN A 125 15.03 -2.74 -2.76
CA GLN A 125 14.47 -3.33 -3.97
C GLN A 125 13.29 -2.45 -4.44
N PRO A 126 13.53 -1.41 -5.24
CA PRO A 126 12.45 -0.55 -5.72
C PRO A 126 11.45 -1.37 -6.54
N ARG A 127 10.18 -1.26 -6.16
CA ARG A 127 9.05 -1.97 -6.78
C ARG A 127 8.12 -0.92 -7.39
N PRO A 128 7.81 -0.99 -8.69
CA PRO A 128 6.82 -0.11 -9.26
C PRO A 128 5.43 -0.41 -8.68
N ILE A 129 4.60 0.62 -8.52
CA ILE A 129 3.15 0.46 -8.43
C ILE A 129 2.62 0.48 -9.86
N CYS A 130 1.87 -0.54 -10.22
CA CYS A 130 1.05 -0.52 -11.43
C CYS A 130 -0.33 0.01 -11.07
N ILE A 131 -0.84 0.89 -11.93
CA ILE A 131 -2.16 1.47 -11.79
C ILE A 131 -2.98 1.24 -13.05
N THR A 132 -4.27 0.96 -12.86
CA THR A 132 -5.22 0.73 -13.94
C THR A 132 -6.51 1.46 -13.61
N PRO A 133 -6.87 2.52 -14.36
CA PRO A 133 -8.19 3.11 -14.27
C PRO A 133 -9.25 2.11 -14.74
N VAL A 134 -10.33 1.99 -13.98
CA VAL A 134 -11.49 1.16 -14.28
C VAL A 134 -12.72 2.05 -14.20
N SER A 135 -13.63 1.96 -15.18
CA SER A 135 -14.81 2.83 -15.24
C SER A 135 -15.81 2.48 -14.12
N LYS A 136 -16.22 3.48 -13.36
CA LYS A 136 -17.30 3.38 -12.37
C LYS A 136 -18.61 3.25 -13.13
N GLY A 137 -19.22 2.07 -13.12
CA GLY A 137 -20.57 1.87 -13.69
C GLY A 137 -20.64 1.11 -15.01
N LEU A 138 -19.54 0.58 -15.54
CA LEU A 138 -19.64 -0.57 -16.44
C LEU A 138 -19.78 -1.83 -15.59
N ALA A 139 -20.98 -2.04 -15.04
CA ALA A 139 -21.46 -3.40 -14.89
C ALA A 139 -21.28 -4.03 -16.27
N LEU A 140 -20.49 -5.10 -16.34
CA LEU A 140 -20.28 -5.89 -17.54
C LEU A 140 -21.67 -6.24 -18.11
N VAL A 141 -22.13 -5.49 -19.11
CA VAL A 141 -23.11 -5.99 -20.05
C VAL A 141 -22.33 -7.03 -20.85
N ASN A 142 -22.23 -8.22 -20.27
CA ASN A 142 -21.86 -9.39 -21.04
C ASN A 142 -22.95 -9.52 -22.11
N ASP A 143 -22.51 -9.41 -23.36
CA ASP A 143 -23.28 -9.76 -24.54
C ASP A 143 -24.08 -11.05 -24.26
N LYS A 144 -25.41 -10.95 -24.43
CA LYS A 144 -26.46 -11.96 -24.22
C LYS A 144 -27.16 -11.93 -22.86
N THR A 145 -27.93 -10.88 -22.60
CA THR A 145 -29.28 -11.08 -22.04
C THR A 145 -30.15 -9.87 -22.36
N ASP A 146 -31.39 -10.15 -22.73
CA ASP A 146 -32.38 -9.19 -23.18
C ASP A 146 -32.56 -8.01 -22.23
N ALA A 147 -32.84 -6.85 -22.84
CA ALA A 147 -33.13 -5.59 -22.18
C ALA A 147 -34.16 -5.77 -21.06
N VAL A 148 -33.76 -5.40 -19.84
CA VAL A 148 -34.69 -5.02 -18.77
C VAL A 148 -34.36 -3.60 -18.39
N GLU A 149 -35.28 -2.69 -18.69
CA GLU A 149 -35.30 -1.32 -18.19
C GLU A 149 -35.14 -1.35 -16.66
N LEU A 150 -34.00 -0.90 -16.16
CA LEU A 150 -33.84 -0.60 -14.74
C LEU A 150 -34.28 0.83 -14.53
N GLY A 151 -35.51 0.96 -14.01
CA GLY A 151 -36.04 2.18 -13.44
C GLY A 151 -35.14 2.70 -12.32
N GLU A 152 -35.20 4.01 -12.17
CA GLU A 152 -34.53 4.84 -11.16
C GLU A 152 -34.49 4.15 -9.80
N LEU A 153 -33.29 3.85 -9.31
CA LEU A 153 -33.05 3.42 -7.93
C LEU A 153 -32.18 4.49 -7.27
N GLU A 154 -32.87 5.37 -6.54
CA GLU A 154 -32.28 6.32 -5.61
C GLU A 154 -31.43 5.57 -4.58
N LEU A 155 -30.15 5.94 -4.51
CA LEU A 155 -29.19 5.44 -3.52
C LEU A 155 -29.40 6.19 -2.19
N GLU A 156 -30.26 5.66 -1.33
CA GLU A 156 -30.17 5.94 0.11
C GLU A 156 -28.99 5.13 0.69
N ILE A 157 -27.90 5.83 1.01
CA ILE A 157 -26.77 5.25 1.73
C ILE A 157 -27.10 5.35 3.23
N GLU A 158 -27.67 4.28 3.79
CA GLU A 158 -27.67 4.08 5.24
C GLU A 158 -26.28 3.58 5.68
N MET A 159 -25.52 4.47 6.32
CA MET A 159 -24.32 4.11 7.07
C MET A 159 -24.72 3.38 8.35
N GLU A 160 -24.82 2.06 8.32
CA GLU A 160 -24.81 1.26 9.55
C GLU A 160 -23.38 1.14 10.08
N THR A 161 -23.16 1.81 11.21
CA THR A 161 -22.00 1.61 12.09
C THR A 161 -21.99 0.18 12.65
N LEU A 162 -21.16 -0.70 12.08
CA LEU A 162 -20.87 -2.00 12.68
C LEU A 162 -19.91 -1.83 13.86
N SER A 163 -20.48 -1.84 15.07
CA SER A 163 -19.77 -2.06 16.32
C SER A 163 -19.27 -3.51 16.38
N PHE A 164 -17.95 -3.73 16.32
CA PHE A 164 -17.37 -5.03 16.65
C PHE A 164 -16.94 -5.04 18.12
N ASN A 165 -17.80 -5.59 18.96
CA ASN A 165 -17.42 -6.11 20.27
C ASN A 165 -17.09 -7.60 20.16
N ASN A 166 -15.95 -7.97 20.76
CA ASN A 166 -15.56 -9.29 21.26
C ASN A 166 -15.48 -10.49 20.29
N VAL A 167 -14.24 -10.78 19.88
CA VAL A 167 -13.72 -12.16 19.94
C VAL A 167 -12.37 -12.13 20.66
N GLN A 168 -12.35 -12.64 21.89
CA GLN A 168 -11.13 -12.97 22.63
C GLN A 168 -10.51 -14.26 22.09
N SER A 169 -9.18 -14.22 21.98
CA SER A 169 -8.19 -15.29 22.17
C SER A 169 -8.28 -16.56 21.32
N GLN A 170 -7.28 -16.73 20.45
CA GLN A 170 -6.24 -17.78 20.48
C GLN A 170 -5.21 -17.33 19.44
N GLY A 171 -4.02 -16.86 19.81
CA GLY A 171 -2.96 -17.68 20.36
C GLY A 171 -2.26 -18.43 19.23
N ASN A 172 -1.28 -17.81 18.57
CA ASN A 172 -0.11 -18.53 18.06
C ASN A 172 1.02 -17.60 17.63
N ASP A 173 2.19 -17.93 18.18
CA ASP A 173 3.48 -17.30 18.05
C ASP A 173 4.04 -17.40 16.62
N TYR A 174 4.46 -16.28 16.04
CA TYR A 174 5.17 -16.28 14.74
C TYR A 174 6.24 -15.18 14.62
N TRP A 175 6.89 -14.80 15.73
CA TRP A 175 7.92 -13.76 15.77
C TRP A 175 9.17 -14.11 16.61
N GLN A 176 9.63 -15.36 16.62
CA GLN A 176 10.82 -15.72 17.40
C GLN A 176 12.09 -16.15 16.66
N ASP A 177 12.13 -16.22 15.33
CA ASP A 177 13.37 -16.61 14.63
C ASP A 177 13.86 -15.54 13.65
N LEU A 178 14.46 -14.48 14.19
CA LEU A 178 15.38 -13.59 13.46
C LEU A 178 16.54 -13.16 14.39
N GLU A 179 17.11 -14.13 15.11
CA GLU A 179 18.49 -14.06 15.56
C GLU A 179 19.20 -15.30 15.03
N ILE A 180 20.21 -15.06 14.19
CA ILE A 180 21.34 -15.88 13.76
C ILE A 180 21.53 -15.62 12.27
N LEU A 181 22.49 -14.74 11.96
CA LEU A 181 23.58 -14.95 11.00
C LEU A 181 24.37 -13.62 10.90
N SER A 182 25.25 -13.44 11.89
CA SER A 182 26.58 -12.85 11.69
C SER A 182 27.49 -13.87 11.03
#